data_AF-A0A0M3IBU3-F1
#
_entry.id   AF-A0A0M3IBU3-F1
#
_cell.length_a   1.000
_cell.length_b   1.000
_cell.length_c   1.000
_cell.angle_alpha   90.00
_cell.angle_beta   90.00
_cell.angle_gamma   90.00
#
_symmetry.space_group_name_H-M   'P 1'
#
loop_
_entity.id
_entity.type
_entity.pdbx_description
1 polymer ?
#
loop_
_entity_poly.entity_id
_entity_poly.type
_entity_poly.pdbx_seq_one_letter_code
_entity_poly.pdbx_strand_id
1 'polypeptide(L)'
;MTASNFRNVNIPARDFPEGGDVPITVRSGHSAFTAPRSVSPLLELYHPFLFYEYRLQSFTSRWPHRTCNLSPEKMAKAGFFYNPGKDNDLDNVTCPFCLKELTAWEANDDPLIEHSKRKGCYFISLGKCERDFTVGDFILLLAQRQASLMEKAYINFIESMEMSSERASEYMRKQSNTFNKTDRGKNNATKQRKRIQRK
;
A
#
# COMPACT_ATOMS: atom_id res chain seq x y z
N MET A 1 31.20 -5.55 27.57
CA MET A 1 31.00 -5.61 26.11
C MET A 1 30.60 -4.23 25.65
N THR A 2 31.31 -3.72 24.65
CA THR A 2 31.53 -2.30 24.34
C THR A 2 30.32 -1.60 23.73
N ALA A 3 30.05 -0.37 24.18
CA ALA A 3 29.13 0.56 23.56
C ALA A 3 29.67 1.03 22.20
N SER A 4 28.88 0.82 21.14
CA SER A 4 29.22 1.23 19.78
C SER A 4 28.95 2.72 19.58
N ASN A 5 30.02 3.51 19.50
CA ASN A 5 30.02 4.91 19.12
C ASN A 5 29.61 5.10 17.66
N PHE A 6 28.43 5.66 17.41
CA PHE A 6 28.11 6.23 16.09
C PHE A 6 28.79 7.60 15.98
N ARG A 7 29.85 7.67 15.17
CA ARG A 7 30.50 8.93 14.81
C ARG A 7 29.57 9.73 13.89
N ASN A 8 29.30 10.98 14.27
CA ASN A 8 28.75 12.00 13.38
C ASN A 8 29.70 12.18 12.19
N VAL A 9 29.21 11.91 10.97
CA VAL A 9 29.94 12.19 9.73
C VAL A 9 29.52 13.57 9.24
N ASN A 10 30.44 14.53 9.29
CA ASN A 10 30.25 15.87 8.77
C ASN A 10 30.45 15.82 7.24
N ILE A 11 29.39 16.07 6.46
CA ILE A 11 29.44 16.07 4.98
C ILE A 11 29.77 17.50 4.53
N PRO A 12 30.87 17.76 3.81
CA PRO A 12 31.17 19.09 3.30
C PRO A 12 30.23 19.44 2.15
N ALA A 13 29.67 20.66 2.20
CA ALA A 13 28.92 21.25 1.11
C ALA A 13 29.84 21.34 -0.13
N ARG A 14 29.43 20.71 -1.23
CA ARG A 14 30.08 20.90 -2.54
C ARG A 14 29.35 22.00 -3.28
N ASP A 15 30.14 22.96 -3.75
CA ASP A 15 29.72 24.13 -4.52
C ASP A 15 28.99 23.70 -5.80
N PHE A 16 27.76 24.22 -5.98
CA PHE A 16 27.02 24.12 -7.23
C PHE A 16 27.40 25.31 -8.13
N PRO A 17 27.71 25.11 -9.42
CA PRO A 17 28.00 26.20 -10.33
C PRO A 17 26.73 26.97 -10.70
N GLU A 18 26.83 28.30 -10.62
CA GLU A 18 25.81 29.27 -11.01
C GLU A 18 25.52 29.25 -12.52
N GLY A 19 24.24 29.44 -12.86
CA GLY A 19 23.82 30.20 -14.03
C GLY A 19 23.81 29.50 -15.39
N GLY A 20 22.62 29.07 -15.82
CA GLY A 20 22.32 28.71 -17.21
C GLY A 20 20.82 28.66 -17.43
N ASP A 21 20.24 29.79 -17.81
CA ASP A 21 18.80 29.95 -18.03
C ASP A 21 18.30 29.11 -19.21
N VAL A 22 17.37 28.19 -18.96
CA VAL A 22 16.57 27.52 -19.99
C VAL A 22 15.13 28.02 -19.83
N PRO A 23 14.49 28.59 -20.87
CA PRO A 23 13.17 29.18 -20.73
C PRO A 23 12.10 28.07 -20.71
N ILE A 24 11.68 27.66 -19.52
CA ILE A 24 10.49 26.83 -19.33
C ILE A 24 9.32 27.77 -19.04
N THR A 25 8.40 27.89 -19.99
CA THR A 25 7.10 28.54 -19.79
C THR A 25 6.23 27.67 -18.88
N VAL A 26 6.43 27.77 -17.57
CA VAL A 26 5.49 27.20 -16.59
C VAL A 26 4.31 28.16 -16.44
N ARG A 27 3.17 27.79 -17.00
CA ARG A 27 1.88 28.41 -16.68
C ARG A 27 1.65 28.28 -15.18
N SER A 28 1.51 29.43 -14.51
CA SER A 28 1.12 29.53 -13.10
C SER A 28 -0.24 28.87 -12.88
N GLY A 29 -0.21 27.70 -12.25
CA GLY A 29 -1.35 27.05 -11.63
C GLY A 29 -1.01 26.80 -10.18
N HIS A 30 -1.10 27.83 -9.35
CA HIS A 30 -1.02 27.67 -7.89
C HIS A 30 -2.27 26.92 -7.42
N SER A 31 -2.25 25.58 -7.52
CA SER A 31 -3.06 24.76 -6.61
C SER A 31 -2.29 24.72 -5.31
N ALA A 32 -2.72 25.55 -4.36
CA ALA A 32 -2.24 25.47 -3.00
C ALA A 32 -2.53 24.06 -2.47
N PHE A 33 -1.51 23.20 -2.48
CA PHE A 33 -1.47 22.05 -1.59
C PHE A 33 -1.36 22.64 -0.18
N THR A 34 -2.52 22.99 0.39
CA THR A 34 -2.62 23.20 1.82
C THR A 34 -2.30 21.85 2.47
N ALA A 35 -1.10 21.74 3.04
CA ALA A 35 -0.78 20.62 3.90
C ALA A 35 -1.91 20.50 4.93
N PRO A 36 -2.52 19.31 5.11
CA PRO A 36 -3.62 19.17 6.04
C PRO A 36 -3.15 19.60 7.43
N ARG A 37 -4.01 20.37 8.13
CA ARG A 37 -3.75 20.84 9.49
C ARG A 37 -3.42 19.63 10.35
N SER A 38 -2.26 19.68 11.01
CA SER A 38 -1.74 18.68 11.94
C SER A 38 -2.78 18.34 13.03
N VAL A 39 -3.63 17.37 12.75
CA VAL A 39 -4.18 16.53 13.81
C VAL A 39 -2.98 15.85 14.47
N SER A 40 -2.98 15.73 15.80
CA SER A 40 -1.90 15.01 16.50
C SER A 40 -1.67 13.67 15.80
N PRO A 41 -0.43 13.26 15.48
CA PRO A 41 -0.15 11.96 14.87
C PRO A 41 -0.79 10.79 15.63
N LEU A 42 -1.03 10.96 16.94
CA LEU A 42 -1.75 10.01 17.79
C LEU A 42 -3.23 9.85 17.44
N LEU A 43 -3.88 10.88 16.88
CA LEU A 43 -5.29 10.85 16.48
C LEU A 43 -5.47 10.13 15.13
N GLU A 44 -4.52 10.26 14.20
CA GLU A 44 -4.46 9.47 12.97
C GLU A 44 -4.20 7.98 13.24
N LEU A 45 -3.61 7.67 14.39
CA LEU A 45 -3.38 6.30 14.86
C LEU A 45 -4.61 5.67 15.53
N TYR A 46 -5.62 6.47 15.90
CA TYR A 46 -6.81 5.94 16.57
C TYR A 46 -7.68 5.15 15.59
N HIS A 47 -7.61 3.83 15.70
CA HIS A 47 -8.53 2.92 15.04
C HIS A 47 -9.47 2.33 16.10
N PRO A 48 -10.80 2.35 15.93
CA PRO A 48 -11.72 1.78 16.93
C PRO A 48 -11.37 0.33 17.29
N PHE A 49 -10.97 -0.46 16.29
CA PHE A 49 -10.62 -1.87 16.44
C PHE A 49 -9.30 -2.16 17.17
N LEU A 50 -8.57 -1.15 17.66
CA LEU A 50 -7.43 -1.38 18.56
C LEU A 50 -7.84 -2.14 19.83
N PHE A 51 -9.10 -2.03 20.25
CA PHE A 51 -9.63 -2.72 21.43
C PHE A 51 -10.49 -3.92 21.05
N TYR A 52 -10.38 -5.00 21.83
CA TYR A 52 -11.11 -6.25 21.65
C TYR A 52 -12.63 -6.05 21.48
N GLU A 53 -13.25 -5.21 22.31
CA GLU A 53 -14.70 -4.98 22.30
C GLU A 53 -15.20 -4.54 20.92
N TYR A 54 -14.53 -3.56 20.31
CA TYR A 54 -14.90 -3.09 18.98
C TYR A 54 -14.59 -4.11 17.89
N ARG A 55 -13.54 -4.93 18.05
CA ARG A 55 -13.28 -6.04 17.13
C ARG A 55 -14.40 -7.06 17.17
N LEU A 56 -14.86 -7.45 18.35
CA LEU A 56 -15.97 -8.37 18.51
C LEU A 56 -17.25 -7.82 17.87
N GLN A 57 -17.57 -6.55 18.15
CA GLN A 57 -18.75 -5.88 17.59
C GLN A 57 -18.73 -5.75 16.07
N SER A 58 -17.56 -5.80 15.43
CA SER A 58 -17.45 -5.74 13.97
C SER A 58 -18.06 -6.95 13.27
N PHE A 59 -18.10 -8.11 13.93
CA PHE A 59 -18.66 -9.35 13.37
C PHE A 59 -20.19 -9.31 13.44
N THR A 60 -20.79 -8.76 12.39
CA THR A 60 -22.26 -8.70 12.24
C THR A 60 -22.84 -10.03 11.76
N SER A 61 -24.17 -10.07 11.58
CA SER A 61 -24.89 -11.21 10.99
C SER A 61 -24.42 -11.60 9.58
N ARG A 62 -23.65 -10.76 8.90
CA ARG A 62 -23.06 -11.04 7.59
C ARG A 62 -21.82 -11.93 7.64
N TRP A 63 -21.19 -12.09 8.81
CA TRP A 63 -20.10 -13.06 8.98
C TRP A 63 -20.62 -14.44 8.54
N PRO A 64 -20.03 -15.13 7.55
CA PRO A 64 -20.66 -16.30 6.94
C PRO A 64 -20.44 -17.59 7.72
N HIS A 65 -19.42 -17.62 8.59
CA HIS A 65 -19.04 -18.84 9.30
C HIS A 65 -19.89 -19.07 10.55
N ARG A 66 -20.24 -20.34 10.79
CA ARG A 66 -21.06 -20.79 11.94
C ARG A 66 -20.35 -21.82 12.82
N THR A 67 -19.11 -22.17 12.47
CA THR A 67 -18.31 -23.15 13.20
C THR A 67 -17.75 -22.55 14.48
N CYS A 68 -17.52 -23.39 15.50
CA CYS A 68 -17.00 -22.92 16.78
C CYS A 68 -15.59 -22.30 16.66
N ASN A 69 -14.78 -22.78 15.70
CA ASN A 69 -13.41 -22.33 15.47
C ASN A 69 -13.33 -20.93 14.82
N LEU A 70 -14.29 -20.59 13.98
CA LEU A 70 -14.39 -19.29 13.32
C LEU A 70 -15.45 -18.40 13.97
N SER A 71 -15.68 -18.58 15.26
CA SER A 71 -16.58 -17.72 16.03
C SER A 71 -16.05 -16.28 16.09
N PRO A 72 -16.94 -15.26 16.10
CA PRO A 72 -16.56 -13.86 16.31
C PRO A 72 -15.59 -13.64 17.47
N GLU A 73 -15.78 -14.37 18.58
CA GLU A 73 -14.95 -14.30 19.77
C GLU A 73 -13.53 -14.81 19.50
N LYS A 74 -13.38 -15.94 18.79
CA LYS A 74 -12.05 -16.47 18.43
C LYS A 74 -11.34 -15.56 17.43
N MET A 75 -12.07 -15.03 16.45
CA MET A 75 -11.53 -14.06 15.50
C MET A 75 -11.04 -12.78 16.19
N ALA A 76 -11.88 -12.19 17.05
CA ALA A 76 -11.53 -10.99 17.79
C ALA A 76 -10.36 -11.21 18.77
N LYS A 77 -10.30 -12.38 19.43
CA LYS A 77 -9.18 -12.78 20.30
C LYS A 77 -7.87 -12.95 19.52
N ALA A 78 -7.93 -13.48 18.30
CA ALA A 78 -6.79 -13.57 17.41
C ALA A 78 -6.34 -12.20 16.85
N GLY A 79 -7.02 -11.12 17.21
CA GLY A 79 -6.64 -9.75 16.83
C GLY A 79 -7.29 -9.26 15.54
N PHE A 80 -8.30 -9.96 15.03
CA PHE A 80 -9.00 -9.60 13.79
C PHE A 80 -10.30 -8.84 14.04
N PHE A 81 -10.63 -7.92 13.14
CA PHE A 81 -11.97 -7.36 12.98
C PHE A 81 -12.52 -7.73 11.60
N TYR A 82 -13.83 -7.86 11.49
CA TYR A 82 -14.51 -8.14 10.23
C TYR A 82 -14.48 -6.93 9.31
N ASN A 83 -13.95 -7.11 8.10
CA ASN A 83 -13.78 -6.05 7.11
C ASN A 83 -14.16 -6.60 5.73
N PRO A 84 -15.46 -6.85 5.47
CA PRO A 84 -15.88 -7.47 4.22
C PRO A 84 -15.47 -6.60 3.03
N GLY A 85 -14.81 -7.22 2.05
CA GLY A 85 -14.43 -6.56 0.82
C GLY A 85 -15.65 -6.25 -0.06
N LYS A 86 -15.48 -5.38 -1.06
CA LYS A 86 -16.53 -5.07 -2.04
C LYS A 86 -16.69 -6.16 -3.12
N ASP A 87 -15.63 -6.95 -3.36
CA ASP A 87 -15.50 -7.85 -4.51
C ASP A 87 -15.68 -9.34 -4.15
N ASN A 88 -16.75 -9.67 -3.43
CA ASN A 88 -17.10 -11.03 -2.97
C ASN A 88 -16.24 -11.62 -1.84
N ASP A 89 -15.34 -10.85 -1.24
CA ASP A 89 -14.60 -11.25 -0.04
C ASP A 89 -15.49 -11.11 1.22
N LEU A 90 -16.48 -11.99 1.32
CA LEU A 90 -17.54 -11.96 2.35
C LEU A 90 -17.04 -12.33 3.74
N ASP A 91 -15.89 -12.98 3.85
CA ASP A 91 -15.26 -13.41 5.10
C ASP A 91 -13.88 -12.77 5.35
N ASN A 92 -13.60 -11.65 4.69
CA ASN A 92 -12.36 -10.92 4.94
C ASN A 92 -12.32 -10.33 6.34
N VAL A 93 -11.18 -10.50 6.99
CA VAL A 93 -10.87 -9.91 8.29
C VAL A 93 -9.52 -9.20 8.23
N THR A 94 -9.35 -8.20 9.08
CA THR A 94 -8.12 -7.39 9.10
C THR A 94 -7.59 -7.27 10.52
N CYS A 95 -6.26 -7.32 10.69
CA CYS A 95 -5.63 -6.98 11.96
C CYS A 95 -5.41 -5.45 12.04
N PRO A 96 -5.84 -4.76 13.11
CA PRO A 96 -5.66 -3.31 13.22
C PRO A 96 -4.20 -2.93 13.48
N PHE A 97 -3.33 -3.86 13.88
CA PHE A 97 -1.93 -3.58 14.20
C PHE A 97 -1.01 -3.85 13.02
N CYS A 98 -1.05 -5.04 12.41
CA CYS A 98 -0.21 -5.36 11.26
C CYS A 98 -0.86 -5.07 9.90
N LEU A 99 -2.14 -4.67 9.90
CA LEU A 99 -2.94 -4.39 8.71
C LEU A 99 -3.05 -5.54 7.71
N LYS A 100 -2.63 -6.75 8.07
CA LYS A 100 -2.78 -7.92 7.20
C LYS A 100 -4.24 -8.32 7.11
N GLU A 101 -4.62 -8.76 5.92
CA GLU A 101 -5.97 -9.14 5.54
C GLU A 101 -5.99 -10.62 5.21
N LEU A 102 -6.96 -11.34 5.76
CA LEU A 102 -7.14 -12.77 5.57
C LEU A 102 -8.60 -13.03 5.17
N THR A 103 -8.77 -13.80 4.11
CA THR A 103 -10.05 -14.19 3.50
C THR A 103 -9.98 -15.70 3.20
N ALA A 104 -11.09 -16.28 2.72
CA ALA A 104 -11.19 -17.69 2.36
C ALA A 104 -10.90 -18.65 3.54
N TRP A 105 -11.58 -18.40 4.65
CA TRP A 105 -11.45 -19.20 5.88
C TRP A 105 -12.15 -20.56 5.73
N GLU A 106 -11.49 -21.61 6.25
CA GLU A 106 -12.02 -22.97 6.28
C GLU A 106 -12.52 -23.34 7.69
N ALA A 107 -13.52 -24.22 7.76
CA ALA A 107 -14.20 -24.60 9.01
C ALA A 107 -13.27 -25.07 10.15
N ASN A 108 -12.12 -25.63 9.80
CA ASN A 108 -11.09 -26.19 10.67
C ASN A 108 -9.95 -25.20 11.00
N ASP A 109 -9.91 -24.02 10.38
CA ASP A 109 -8.86 -23.04 10.63
C ASP A 109 -8.90 -22.54 12.08
N ASP A 110 -7.71 -22.28 12.64
CA ASP A 110 -7.56 -21.59 13.90
C ASP A 110 -7.08 -20.15 13.63
N PRO A 111 -7.87 -19.12 13.97
CA PRO A 111 -7.52 -17.74 13.66
C PRO A 111 -6.18 -17.28 14.24
N LEU A 112 -5.79 -17.76 15.43
CA LEU A 112 -4.54 -17.38 16.06
C LEU A 112 -3.35 -18.02 15.33
N ILE A 113 -3.48 -19.30 14.94
CA ILE A 113 -2.48 -20.00 14.15
C ILE A 113 -2.33 -19.33 12.78
N GLU A 114 -3.43 -19.04 12.07
CA GLU A 114 -3.39 -18.36 10.77
C GLU A 114 -2.71 -17.00 10.86
N HIS A 115 -2.99 -16.22 11.91
CA HIS A 115 -2.29 -14.95 12.15
C HIS A 115 -0.79 -15.17 12.42
N SER A 116 -0.42 -16.18 13.20
CA SER A 116 0.99 -16.47 13.51
C SER A 116 1.82 -16.88 12.27
N LYS A 117 1.19 -17.56 11.30
CA LYS A 117 1.83 -17.87 10.00
C LYS A 117 2.22 -16.60 9.24
N ARG A 118 1.54 -15.47 9.49
CA ARG A 118 1.84 -14.17 8.88
C ARG A 118 2.88 -13.39 9.68
N LYS A 119 4.17 -13.66 9.42
CA LYS A 119 5.33 -13.05 10.10
C LYS A 119 5.23 -11.54 10.33
N GLY A 120 5.71 -11.06 11.47
CA GLY A 120 5.86 -9.61 11.75
C GLY A 120 4.63 -8.93 12.37
N CYS A 121 3.92 -9.61 13.27
CA CYS A 121 2.88 -8.97 14.09
C CYS A 121 3.24 -9.05 15.58
N TYR A 122 3.54 -7.90 16.17
CA TYR A 122 3.83 -7.69 17.59
C TYR A 122 2.67 -8.13 18.48
N PHE A 123 1.41 -7.93 18.07
CA PHE A 123 0.24 -8.45 18.81
C PHE A 123 0.34 -9.96 19.05
N ILE A 124 0.77 -10.72 18.03
CA ILE A 124 0.94 -12.17 18.14
C ILE A 124 2.18 -12.52 18.97
N SER A 125 3.32 -11.85 18.74
CA SER A 125 4.52 -12.13 19.54
C SER A 125 4.41 -11.70 20.99
N LEU A 126 3.53 -10.73 21.29
CA LEU A 126 3.31 -10.23 22.64
C LEU A 126 2.65 -11.31 23.51
N GLY A 127 1.67 -12.04 22.97
CA GLY A 127 1.07 -13.21 23.64
C GLY A 127 0.38 -12.91 24.98
N LYS A 128 0.13 -11.64 25.30
CA LYS A 128 -0.55 -11.21 26.54
C LYS A 128 -2.06 -11.05 26.31
N CYS A 129 -2.86 -11.20 27.36
CA CYS A 129 -4.24 -10.76 27.32
C CYS A 129 -4.28 -9.22 27.24
N GLU A 130 -5.24 -8.66 26.49
CA GLU A 130 -5.33 -7.20 26.33
C GLU A 130 -5.49 -6.44 27.66
N ARG A 131 -6.11 -7.08 28.66
CA ARG A 131 -6.25 -6.50 30.00
C ARG A 131 -4.91 -6.32 30.73
N ASP A 132 -3.89 -7.06 30.29
CA ASP A 132 -2.55 -7.07 30.90
C ASP A 132 -1.54 -6.24 30.07
N PHE A 133 -2.01 -5.51 29.06
CA PHE A 133 -1.15 -4.63 28.28
C PHE A 133 -0.67 -3.46 29.16
N THR A 134 0.65 -3.31 29.24
CA THR A 134 1.24 -2.10 29.80
C THR A 134 1.12 -0.95 28.80
N VAL A 135 1.31 0.29 29.27
CA VAL A 135 1.41 1.46 28.39
C VAL A 135 2.54 1.26 27.36
N GLY A 136 3.65 0.63 27.75
CA GLY A 136 4.75 0.29 26.85
C GLY A 136 4.35 -0.70 25.75
N ASP A 137 3.62 -1.76 26.11
CA ASP A 137 3.09 -2.72 25.13
C ASP A 137 2.17 -2.03 24.12
N PHE A 138 1.29 -1.16 24.60
CA PHE A 138 0.36 -0.42 23.76
C PHE A 138 1.06 0.58 22.82
N ILE A 139 2.07 1.30 23.30
CA ILE A 139 2.88 2.19 22.46
C ILE A 139 3.57 1.40 21.35
N LEU A 140 4.11 0.22 21.64
CA LEU A 140 4.75 -0.62 20.62
C LEU A 140 3.75 -1.18 19.60
N LEU A 141 2.53 -1.51 20.02
CA LEU A 141 1.43 -1.86 19.11
C LEU A 141 1.07 -0.70 18.16
N LEU A 142 1.00 0.53 18.67
CA LEU A 142 0.75 1.72 17.86
C LEU A 142 1.92 2.03 16.92
N ALA A 143 3.16 1.87 17.38
CA ALA A 143 4.35 2.05 16.55
C ALA A 143 4.36 1.06 15.38
N GLN A 144 4.02 -0.21 15.61
CA GLN A 144 3.85 -1.17 14.53
C GLN A 144 2.74 -0.76 13.57
N ARG A 145 1.58 -0.33 14.08
CA ARG A 145 0.49 0.14 13.21
C ARG A 145 0.96 1.26 12.29
N GLN A 146 1.71 2.23 12.83
CA GLN A 146 2.29 3.30 12.02
C GLN A 146 3.22 2.75 10.95
N ALA A 147 4.12 1.84 11.31
CA ALA A 147 5.03 1.21 10.36
C ALA A 147 4.26 0.47 9.24
N SER A 148 3.22 -0.28 9.59
CA SER A 148 2.37 -0.98 8.61
C SER A 148 1.59 -0.02 7.71
N LEU A 149 1.12 1.12 8.22
CA LEU A 149 0.49 2.16 7.40
C LEU A 149 1.48 2.77 6.40
N MET A 150 2.69 3.09 6.87
CA MET A 150 3.75 3.63 6.02
C MET A 150 4.16 2.61 4.95
N GLU A 151 4.35 1.35 5.31
CA GLU A 151 4.67 0.27 4.39
C GLU A 151 3.60 0.14 3.29
N LYS A 152 2.31 0.08 3.67
CA LYS A 152 1.21 0.06 2.70
C LYS A 152 1.22 1.30 1.79
N ALA A 153 1.48 2.49 2.32
CA ALA A 153 1.52 3.71 1.53
C ALA A 153 2.67 3.69 0.50
N TYR A 154 3.85 3.22 0.88
CA TYR A 154 4.99 3.11 -0.03
C TYR A 154 4.78 2.03 -1.09
N ILE A 155 4.24 0.87 -0.72
CA ILE A 155 3.91 -0.20 -1.69
C ILE A 155 2.92 0.32 -2.73
N ASN A 156 1.82 0.93 -2.30
CA ASN A 156 0.83 1.50 -3.21
C ASN A 156 1.44 2.57 -4.13
N PHE A 157 2.36 3.39 -3.61
CA PHE A 157 3.06 4.39 -4.41
C PHE A 157 3.96 3.74 -5.47
N ILE A 158 4.75 2.73 -5.10
CA ILE A 158 5.60 1.97 -6.03
C ILE A 158 4.75 1.32 -7.13
N GLU A 159 3.68 0.62 -6.78
CA GLU A 159 2.76 0.00 -7.75
C GLU A 159 2.16 1.04 -8.70
N SER A 160 1.79 2.23 -8.20
CA SER A 160 1.27 3.32 -9.03
C SER A 160 2.30 3.84 -10.04
N MET A 161 3.58 3.89 -9.64
CA MET A 161 4.68 4.29 -10.51
C MET A 161 4.96 3.22 -11.57
N GLU A 162 4.98 1.95 -11.19
CA GLU A 162 5.19 0.82 -12.11
C GLU A 162 4.08 0.76 -13.18
N MET A 163 2.81 0.86 -12.77
CA MET A 163 1.68 0.95 -13.71
C MET A 163 1.81 2.15 -14.67
N SER A 164 2.30 3.29 -14.18
CA SER A 164 2.49 4.48 -15.01
C SER A 164 3.64 4.28 -16.01
N SER A 165 4.72 3.63 -15.59
CA SER A 165 5.87 3.25 -16.44
C SER A 165 5.45 2.29 -17.57
N GLU A 166 4.63 1.28 -17.25
CA GLU A 166 4.11 0.32 -18.23
C GLU A 166 3.23 1.02 -19.27
N ARG A 167 2.32 1.90 -18.85
CA ARG A 167 1.46 2.68 -19.75
C ARG A 167 2.27 3.57 -20.69
N ALA A 168 3.29 4.25 -20.17
CA ALA A 168 4.18 5.08 -20.97
C ALA A 168 4.95 4.24 -22.01
N SER A 169 5.48 3.09 -21.60
CA SER A 169 6.19 2.15 -22.48
C SER A 169 5.26 1.62 -23.59
N GLU A 170 4.04 1.25 -23.23
CA GLU A 170 3.05 0.77 -24.20
C GLU A 170 2.64 1.86 -25.21
N TYR A 171 2.52 3.10 -24.75
CA TYR A 171 2.24 4.26 -25.59
C TYR A 171 3.36 4.50 -26.62
N MET A 172 4.62 4.50 -26.18
CA MET A 172 5.78 4.65 -27.06
C MET A 172 5.85 3.52 -28.10
N ARG A 173 5.55 2.28 -27.70
CA ARG A 173 5.47 1.14 -28.62
C ARG A 173 4.38 1.32 -29.68
N LYS A 174 3.18 1.78 -29.28
CA LYS A 174 2.06 2.06 -30.19
C LYS A 174 2.39 3.17 -31.19
N GLN A 175 3.06 4.24 -30.73
CA GLN A 175 3.51 5.32 -31.61
C GLN A 175 4.53 4.83 -32.65
N SER A 176 5.56 4.10 -32.23
CA SER A 176 6.58 3.54 -33.14
C SER A 176 5.96 2.63 -34.20
N ASN A 177 5.03 1.74 -33.79
CA ASN A 177 4.30 0.88 -34.73
C ASN A 177 3.44 1.67 -35.72
N THR A 178 2.80 2.74 -35.27
CA THR A 178 1.99 3.62 -36.13
C THR A 178 2.88 4.35 -37.14
N PHE A 179 3.99 4.93 -36.67
CA PHE A 179 4.98 5.60 -37.52
C PHE A 179 5.48 4.66 -38.62
N ASN A 180 5.93 3.45 -38.25
CA ASN A 180 6.42 2.44 -39.19
C ASN A 180 5.35 2.01 -40.22
N LYS A 181 4.08 1.88 -39.82
CA LYS A 181 2.97 1.57 -40.75
C LYS A 181 2.72 2.70 -41.74
N THR A 182 2.71 3.95 -41.27
CA THR A 182 2.48 5.11 -42.14
C THR A 182 3.60 5.28 -43.17
N ASP A 183 4.85 5.06 -42.78
CA ASP A 183 5.99 5.15 -43.69
C ASP A 183 5.97 4.05 -44.76
N ARG A 184 5.70 2.80 -44.38
CA ARG A 184 5.48 1.70 -45.34
C ARG A 184 4.33 1.99 -46.31
N GLY A 185 3.23 2.56 -45.82
CA GLY A 185 2.08 2.96 -46.65
C GLY A 185 2.44 4.02 -47.69
N LYS A 186 3.17 5.07 -47.28
CA LYS A 186 3.66 6.13 -48.17
C LYS A 186 4.63 5.59 -49.23
N ASN A 187 5.55 4.70 -48.83
CA ASN A 187 6.51 4.08 -49.73
C ASN A 187 5.82 3.19 -50.79
N ASN A 188 4.80 2.42 -50.39
CA ASN A 188 4.02 1.60 -51.31
C ASN A 188 3.17 2.45 -52.29
N ALA A 189 2.50 3.49 -51.80
CA ALA A 189 1.73 4.41 -52.64
C ALA A 189 2.61 5.14 -53.67
N THR A 190 3.81 5.55 -53.27
CA THR A 190 4.79 6.21 -54.16
C THR A 190 5.27 5.27 -55.26
N LYS A 191 5.56 4.00 -54.92
CA LYS A 191 5.91 2.96 -55.90
C LYS A 191 4.78 2.72 -56.90
N GLN A 192 3.53 2.69 -56.45
CA GLN A 192 2.37 2.45 -57.31
C GLN A 192 2.11 3.62 -58.27
N ARG A 193 2.21 4.87 -57.80
CA ARG A 193 2.10 6.06 -58.67
C ARG A 193 3.16 6.09 -59.76
N LYS A 194 4.43 5.80 -59.43
CA LYS A 194 5.54 5.71 -60.40
C LYS A 194 5.34 4.59 -61.44
N ARG A 195 4.58 3.54 -61.09
CA ARG A 195 4.26 2.42 -61.99
C ARG A 195 3.14 2.77 -62.97
N ILE A 196 2.19 3.59 -62.55
CA ILE A 196 1.06 4.06 -63.38
C ILE A 196 1.53 5.09 -64.41
N GLN A 197 2.45 5.98 -64.05
CA GLN A 197 2.99 7.02 -64.95
C GLN A 197 3.96 6.51 -66.04
N ARG A 198 4.28 5.21 -66.05
CA ARG A 198 5.18 4.58 -67.02
C ARG A 198 4.45 3.73 -68.08
N LYS A 199 3.12 3.78 -68.08
CA LYS A 199 2.24 3.23 -69.12
C LYS A 199 1.61 4.39 -69.89
#